data_AF-A0A7V9GKJ7-F1
#
_entry.id   AF-A0A7V9GKJ7-F1
#
_cell.length_a   1.000
_cell.length_b   1.000
_cell.length_c   1.000
_cell.angle_alpha   90.00
_cell.angle_beta   90.00
_cell.angle_gamma   90.00
#
_symmetry.space_group_name_H-M   'P 1'
#
loop_
_entity.id
_entity.type
_entity.pdbx_description
1 polymer ?
#
loop_
_entity_poly.entity_id
_entity_poly.type
_entity_poly.pdbx_seq_one_letter_code
_entity_poly.pdbx_strand_id
1 'polypeptide(L)'
;MDFAFLFAINSTAIGQGNSSKVSNGQVKQILSDWSATPKEVAHVMINKYDNPQEATANMLIWYSNGPWKKLILFKKEIPHDFPKPHTDLLQQFIDYKTPVEKFDELATNDGSVIVERTNGEISARVIRKK
;
A
#
# COMPACT_ATOMS: atom_id res chain seq x y z
N MET A 1 13.96 -24.52 -15.71
CA MET A 1 14.95 -23.50 -15.30
C MET A 1 14.17 -22.51 -14.45
N ASP A 2 14.11 -22.76 -13.14
CA ASP A 2 13.40 -21.93 -12.17
C ASP A 2 14.36 -20.86 -11.62
N PHE A 3 13.98 -19.60 -11.76
CA PHE A 3 14.62 -18.48 -11.07
C PHE A 3 13.75 -18.07 -9.89
N ALA A 4 13.99 -18.67 -8.72
CA ALA A 4 13.51 -18.15 -7.45
C ALA A 4 14.59 -17.21 -6.88
N PHE A 5 14.37 -15.90 -6.99
CA PHE A 5 15.20 -14.89 -6.31
C PHE A 5 14.85 -14.89 -4.81
N LEU A 6 15.77 -15.43 -4.01
CA LEU A 6 15.75 -15.35 -2.55
C LEU A 6 16.36 -14.00 -2.14
N PHE A 7 15.55 -13.01 -1.77
CA PHE A 7 16.04 -11.84 -1.03
C PHE A 7 15.90 -12.11 0.47
N ALA A 8 17.01 -12.49 1.11
CA ALA A 8 17.13 -12.51 2.56
C ALA A 8 17.43 -11.07 3.03
N ILE A 9 16.45 -10.43 3.67
CA ILE A 9 16.66 -9.16 4.37
C ILE A 9 16.75 -9.47 5.86
N ASN A 10 17.95 -9.34 6.42
CA ASN A 10 18.16 -9.31 7.86
C ASN A 10 17.50 -8.04 8.41
N SER A 11 16.24 -8.14 8.85
CA SER A 11 15.56 -7.05 9.54
C SER A 11 15.96 -7.07 11.00
N THR A 12 16.93 -6.22 11.36
CA THR A 12 17.12 -5.79 12.74
C THR A 12 15.81 -5.16 13.22
N ALA A 13 15.29 -5.64 14.35
CA ALA A 13 14.02 -5.24 14.93
C ALA A 13 13.93 -3.71 15.10
N ILE A 14 13.18 -3.05 14.20
CA ILE A 14 12.61 -1.73 14.47
C ILE A 14 11.32 -2.00 15.25
N GLY A 15 11.25 -1.43 16.45
CA GLY A 15 10.23 -1.72 17.46
C GLY A 15 8.82 -1.80 16.90
N GLN A 16 8.17 -2.94 17.14
CA GLN A 16 6.73 -3.06 17.00
C GLN A 16 6.07 -2.17 18.05
N GLY A 17 5.66 -0.97 17.64
CA GLY A 17 4.54 -0.31 18.28
C GLY A 17 3.32 -1.19 18.05
N ASN A 18 2.90 -1.96 19.05
CA ASN A 18 1.64 -2.69 19.05
C ASN A 18 0.48 -1.68 19.06
N SER A 19 0.21 -1.00 17.94
CA SER A 19 -1.06 -0.30 17.79
C SER A 19 -2.13 -1.37 17.59
N SER A 20 -3.08 -1.43 18.50
CA SER A 20 -4.20 -2.37 18.43
C SER A 20 -4.94 -2.23 17.10
N LYS A 21 -5.14 -3.35 16.40
CA LYS A 21 -5.94 -3.40 15.17
C LYS A 21 -7.39 -2.99 15.46
N VAL A 22 -8.02 -2.34 14.50
CA VAL A 22 -9.43 -1.97 14.56
C VAL A 22 -10.30 -3.23 14.63
N SER A 23 -11.41 -3.18 15.37
CA SER A 23 -12.32 -4.32 15.49
C SER A 23 -13.03 -4.66 14.18
N ASN A 24 -13.39 -5.94 14.00
CA ASN A 24 -14.18 -6.39 12.84
C ASN A 24 -15.50 -5.63 12.69
N GLY A 25 -16.18 -5.31 13.80
CA GLY A 25 -17.45 -4.59 13.79
C GLY A 25 -17.29 -3.17 13.23
N GLN A 26 -16.27 -2.45 13.68
CA GLN A 26 -15.98 -1.09 13.20
C GLN A 26 -15.54 -1.09 11.73
N VAL A 27 -14.68 -2.04 11.31
CA VAL A 27 -14.29 -2.17 9.89
C VAL A 27 -15.52 -2.46 9.02
N LYS A 28 -16.39 -3.37 9.43
CA LYS A 28 -17.63 -3.69 8.70
C LYS A 28 -18.55 -2.48 8.57
N GLN A 29 -18.68 -1.68 9.62
CA GLN A 29 -19.47 -0.44 9.60
C GLN A 29 -18.87 0.59 8.65
N ILE A 30 -17.56 0.79 8.66
CA ILE A 30 -16.90 1.73 7.74
C ILE A 30 -17.09 1.28 6.29
N LEU A 31 -16.91 -0.01 6.03
CA LEU A 31 -17.01 -0.56 4.68
C LEU A 31 -18.44 -0.57 4.15
N SER A 32 -19.50 -0.48 4.96
CA SER A 32 -20.89 -0.54 4.44
C SER A 32 -21.12 0.48 3.32
N ASP A 33 -20.55 1.67 3.48
CA ASP A 33 -20.77 2.83 2.62
C ASP A 33 -19.72 2.96 1.49
N TRP A 34 -18.86 1.96 1.32
CA TRP A 34 -17.84 1.92 0.26
C TRP A 34 -18.40 1.27 -1.01
N SER A 35 -17.97 1.76 -2.17
CA SER A 35 -18.27 1.16 -3.47
C SER A 35 -17.66 -0.24 -3.59
N ALA A 36 -18.12 -1.01 -4.57
CA ALA A 36 -17.80 -2.44 -4.70
C ALA A 36 -16.28 -2.70 -4.77
N THR A 37 -15.54 -1.97 -5.61
CA THR A 37 -14.12 -2.22 -5.85
C THR A 37 -13.23 -1.95 -4.61
N PRO A 38 -13.28 -0.78 -3.95
CA PRO A 38 -12.56 -0.54 -2.69
C PRO A 38 -12.93 -1.54 -1.59
N LYS A 39 -14.20 -1.94 -1.51
CA LYS A 39 -14.68 -2.94 -0.54
C LYS A 39 -14.09 -4.32 -0.80
N GLU A 40 -14.06 -4.76 -2.06
CA GLU A 40 -13.41 -6.01 -2.45
C GLU A 40 -11.92 -6.01 -2.10
N VAL A 41 -11.21 -4.93 -2.44
CA VAL A 41 -9.79 -4.81 -2.10
C VAL A 41 -9.59 -4.77 -0.59
N ALA A 42 -10.46 -4.10 0.17
CA ALA A 42 -10.41 -4.14 1.64
C ALA A 42 -10.48 -5.58 2.16
N HIS A 43 -11.41 -6.39 1.67
CA HIS A 43 -11.50 -7.80 2.06
C HIS A 43 -10.25 -8.60 1.70
N VAL A 44 -9.66 -8.38 0.52
CA VAL A 44 -8.39 -9.02 0.13
C VAL A 44 -7.26 -8.65 1.09
N MET A 45 -7.15 -7.37 1.46
CA MET A 45 -6.08 -6.89 2.34
C MET A 45 -6.29 -7.35 3.78
N ILE A 46 -7.54 -7.35 4.27
CA ILE A 46 -7.89 -7.89 5.59
C ILE A 46 -7.59 -9.39 5.65
N ASN A 47 -7.95 -10.16 4.62
CA ASN A 47 -7.63 -11.58 4.59
C ASN A 47 -6.12 -11.87 4.58
N LYS A 48 -5.31 -10.92 4.06
CA LYS A 48 -3.86 -11.07 3.95
C LYS A 48 -3.09 -10.57 5.17
N TYR A 49 -3.55 -9.50 5.83
CA TYR A 49 -2.81 -8.77 6.86
C TYR A 49 -3.61 -8.58 8.17
N ASP A 50 -4.77 -9.22 8.29
CA ASP A 50 -5.85 -8.96 9.24
C ASP A 50 -6.35 -7.51 9.18
N ASN A 51 -7.12 -7.09 10.19
CA ASN A 51 -7.65 -5.74 10.26
C ASN A 51 -6.56 -4.66 10.29
N PRO A 52 -6.87 -3.47 9.75
CA PRO A 52 -5.96 -2.33 9.78
C PRO A 52 -5.76 -1.82 11.20
N GLN A 53 -4.65 -1.12 11.40
CA GLN A 53 -4.35 -0.38 12.62
C GLN A 53 -5.17 0.92 12.71
N GLU A 54 -5.45 1.54 11.56
CA GLU A 54 -6.33 2.72 11.50
C GLU A 54 -7.44 2.55 10.47
N ALA A 55 -8.63 2.99 10.81
CA ALA A 55 -9.78 2.96 9.92
C ALA A 55 -10.59 4.25 10.09
N THR A 56 -10.79 4.96 8.99
CA THR A 56 -11.64 6.15 8.91
C THR A 56 -12.72 5.92 7.87
N ALA A 57 -13.68 6.85 7.76
CA ALA A 57 -14.70 6.79 6.72
C ALA A 57 -14.12 6.71 5.28
N ASN A 58 -12.91 7.23 5.06
CA ASN A 58 -12.32 7.41 3.73
C ASN A 58 -11.08 6.55 3.46
N MET A 59 -10.49 5.91 4.46
CA MET A 59 -9.28 5.09 4.29
C MET A 59 -9.09 4.04 5.38
N LEU A 60 -8.42 2.96 5.03
CA LEU A 60 -7.87 1.95 5.94
C LEU A 60 -6.34 1.97 5.84
N ILE A 61 -5.65 1.92 6.98
CA ILE A 61 -4.19 1.98 7.02
C ILE A 61 -3.63 0.80 7.81
N TRP A 62 -2.69 0.11 7.17
CA TRP A 62 -1.84 -0.88 7.81
C TRP A 62 -0.43 -0.33 7.96
N TYR A 63 0.20 -0.66 9.09
CA TYR A 63 1.60 -0.37 9.34
C TYR A 63 2.39 -1.65 9.57
N SER A 64 3.65 -1.64 9.14
CA SER A 64 4.63 -2.69 9.39
C SER A 64 4.10 -4.10 9.10
N ASN A 65 3.42 -4.28 7.96
CA ASN A 65 2.75 -5.52 7.58
C ASN A 65 3.40 -6.17 6.35
N GLY A 66 3.96 -7.35 6.52
CA GLY A 66 4.74 -8.01 5.46
C GLY A 66 5.93 -7.14 5.04
N PRO A 67 6.16 -6.89 3.73
CA PRO A 67 7.27 -6.06 3.27
C PRO A 67 6.98 -4.55 3.36
N TRP A 68 5.76 -4.16 3.75
CA TRP A 68 5.32 -2.77 3.69
C TRP A 68 5.61 -2.06 5.00
N LYS A 69 6.26 -0.89 4.90
CA LYS A 69 6.32 0.09 6.00
C LYS A 69 4.92 0.58 6.34
N LYS A 70 4.14 0.88 5.30
CA LYS A 70 2.79 1.42 5.37
C LYS A 70 2.00 0.99 4.15
N LEU A 71 0.71 0.82 4.34
CA LEU A 71 -0.22 0.50 3.26
C LEU A 71 -1.52 1.25 3.50
N ILE A 72 -1.97 2.01 2.50
CA ILE A 72 -3.17 2.83 2.58
C ILE A 72 -4.12 2.39 1.48
N LEU A 73 -5.33 2.01 1.88
CA LEU A 73 -6.44 1.74 1.00
C LEU A 73 -7.45 2.89 1.11
N PHE A 74 -7.80 3.50 -0.01
CA PHE A 74 -8.72 4.62 -0.10
C PHE A 74 -10.13 4.18 -0.49
N LYS A 75 -11.14 4.84 0.07
CA LYS A 75 -12.55 4.69 -0.34
C LYS A 75 -12.78 5.20 -1.76
N LYS A 76 -12.15 6.32 -2.11
CA LYS A 76 -12.34 6.99 -3.41
C LYS A 76 -11.30 6.48 -4.39
N GLU A 77 -11.78 6.01 -5.52
CA GLU A 77 -10.96 5.67 -6.68
C GLU A 77 -10.43 6.95 -7.35
N ILE A 78 -9.15 6.93 -7.73
CA ILE A 78 -8.45 8.02 -8.41
C ILE A 78 -8.25 7.62 -9.88
N PRO A 79 -9.11 8.06 -10.81
CA PRO A 79 -8.99 7.72 -12.21
C PRO A 79 -7.78 8.41 -12.86
N HIS A 80 -7.13 7.71 -13.78
CA HIS A 80 -6.11 8.28 -14.66
C HIS A 80 -5.98 7.45 -15.95
N ASP A 81 -5.49 8.08 -17.01
CA ASP A 81 -5.53 7.53 -18.38
C ASP A 81 -4.21 6.95 -18.87
N PHE A 82 -3.19 6.90 -18.01
CA PHE A 82 -1.84 6.47 -18.37
C PHE A 82 -1.41 5.25 -17.54
N PRO A 83 -0.74 4.24 -18.12
CA PRO A 83 -0.53 4.03 -19.56
C PRO A 83 -1.82 3.64 -20.31
N LYS A 84 -2.90 3.32 -19.57
CA LYS A 84 -4.26 3.08 -20.06
C LYS A 84 -5.27 3.54 -19.01
N PRO A 85 -6.54 3.81 -19.35
CA PRO A 85 -7.57 4.18 -18.37
C PRO A 85 -7.73 3.16 -17.24
N HIS A 86 -7.47 3.60 -16.01
CA HIS A 86 -7.70 2.82 -14.79
C HIS A 86 -7.84 3.72 -13.54
N THR A 87 -8.05 3.11 -12.37
CA THR A 87 -8.28 3.81 -11.10
C THR A 87 -7.35 3.31 -9.99
N ASP A 88 -6.65 4.21 -9.32
CA ASP A 88 -5.88 3.87 -8.13
C ASP A 88 -6.72 3.96 -6.87
N LEU A 89 -6.48 3.03 -5.94
CA LEU A 89 -7.13 3.03 -4.63
C LEU A 89 -6.23 2.45 -3.53
N LEU A 90 -5.09 1.85 -3.88
CA LEU A 90 -4.14 1.29 -2.94
C LEU A 90 -2.77 1.95 -3.13
N GLN A 91 -2.12 2.34 -2.03
CA GLN A 91 -0.75 2.84 -2.04
C GLN A 91 0.08 2.09 -1.00
N GLN A 92 1.25 1.60 -1.41
CA GLN A 92 2.11 0.76 -0.58
C GLN A 92 3.49 1.40 -0.48
N PHE A 93 4.04 1.44 0.72
CA PHE A 93 5.26 2.17 1.04
C PHE A 93 6.33 1.22 1.55
N ILE A 94 7.58 1.48 1.17
CA ILE A 94 8.78 0.83 1.70
C ILE A 94 9.75 1.89 2.18
N ASP A 95 10.58 1.52 3.16
CA ASP A 95 11.71 2.35 3.58
C ASP A 95 12.86 2.13 2.58
N TYR A 96 13.08 3.10 1.71
CA TYR A 96 14.14 3.05 0.72
C TYR A 96 14.60 4.45 0.36
N LYS A 97 15.83 4.77 0.74
CA LYS A 97 16.50 6.04 0.42
C LYS A 97 17.09 5.98 -0.97
N THR A 98 16.33 6.43 -1.95
CA THR A 98 16.78 6.51 -3.34
C THR A 98 17.97 7.46 -3.49
N PRO A 99 19.08 7.03 -4.10
CA PRO A 99 20.16 7.92 -4.51
C PRO A 99 19.65 9.02 -5.44
N VAL A 100 20.12 10.26 -5.28
CA VAL A 100 19.58 11.42 -6.01
C VAL A 100 19.74 11.28 -7.52
N GLU A 101 20.86 10.70 -7.94
CA GLU A 101 21.21 10.42 -9.33
C GLU A 101 20.31 9.36 -10.00
N LYS A 102 19.44 8.67 -9.24
CA LYS A 102 18.53 7.64 -9.75
C LYS A 102 17.08 8.11 -9.90
N PHE A 103 16.77 9.36 -9.57
CA PHE A 103 15.40 9.88 -9.64
C PHE A 103 14.87 9.90 -11.08
N ASP A 104 15.68 10.42 -12.01
CA ASP A 104 15.29 10.49 -13.41
C ASP A 104 15.10 9.10 -14.00
N GLU A 105 15.97 8.15 -13.66
CA GLU A 105 15.86 6.76 -14.10
C GLU A 105 14.55 6.12 -13.61
N LEU A 106 14.17 6.30 -12.35
CA LEU A 106 12.90 5.78 -11.82
C LEU A 106 11.68 6.42 -12.52
N ALA A 107 11.73 7.72 -12.78
CA ALA A 107 10.64 8.45 -13.43
C ALA A 107 10.38 7.99 -14.87
N THR A 108 11.39 7.43 -15.57
CA THR A 108 11.21 6.90 -16.93
C THR A 108 10.47 5.56 -16.99
N ASN A 109 10.43 4.81 -15.89
CA ASN A 109 9.94 3.43 -15.89
C ASN A 109 8.44 3.32 -15.54
N ASP A 110 7.99 3.94 -14.45
CA ASP A 110 6.63 3.78 -13.95
C ASP A 110 6.10 5.06 -13.28
N GLY A 111 5.04 5.64 -13.84
CA GLY A 111 4.39 6.84 -13.31
C GLY A 111 3.65 6.61 -11.98
N SER A 112 3.47 5.37 -11.57
CA SER A 112 2.82 4.99 -10.31
C SER A 112 3.80 5.05 -9.13
N VAL A 113 5.11 5.08 -9.41
CA VAL A 113 6.17 5.13 -8.40
C VAL A 113 6.39 6.56 -7.93
N ILE A 114 6.34 6.76 -6.62
CA ILE A 114 6.53 8.05 -5.96
C ILE A 114 7.73 7.92 -5.03
N VAL A 115 8.76 8.72 -5.30
CA VAL A 115 9.95 8.79 -4.47
C VAL A 115 9.90 10.02 -3.57
N GLU A 116 9.91 9.82 -2.26
CA GLU A 116 9.86 10.90 -1.27
C GLU A 116 11.18 11.02 -0.51
N ARG A 117 12.02 11.99 -0.91
CA ARG A 117 13.34 12.21 -0.32
C ARG A 117 13.31 12.54 1.16
N THR A 118 12.33 13.34 1.58
CA THR A 118 12.25 13.84 2.96
C THR A 118 12.00 12.71 3.95
N ASN A 119 11.05 11.82 3.63
CA ASN A 119 10.76 10.68 4.48
C ASN A 119 11.69 9.48 4.23
N GLY A 120 12.45 9.49 3.13
CA GLY A 120 13.32 8.39 2.74
C GLY A 120 12.52 7.16 2.28
N GLU A 121 11.39 7.38 1.61
CA GLU A 121 10.44 6.34 1.24
C GLU A 121 10.26 6.26 -0.28
N ILE A 122 9.99 5.05 -0.77
CA ILE A 122 9.36 4.83 -2.06
C ILE A 122 7.95 4.30 -1.81
N SER A 123 7.00 4.74 -2.63
CA SER A 123 5.70 4.12 -2.70
C SER A 123 5.26 3.87 -4.14
N ALA A 124 4.32 2.95 -4.31
CA ALA A 124 3.64 2.73 -5.57
C ALA A 124 2.13 2.80 -5.35
N ARG A 125 1.44 3.47 -6.28
CA ARG A 125 -0.02 3.34 -6.41
C ARG A 125 -0.33 2.15 -7.31
N VAL A 126 -1.40 1.43 -6.99
CA VAL A 126 -1.77 0.28 -7.81
C VAL A 126 -3.28 0.13 -7.94
N ILE A 127 -3.70 -0.28 -9.13
CA ILE A 127 -4.91 -1.04 -9.35
C ILE A 127 -4.55 -2.51 -9.61
N ARG A 128 -5.30 -3.44 -9.04
CA ARG A 128 -5.37 -4.80 -9.57
C ARG A 128 -6.70 -4.97 -10.28
N LYS A 129 -6.77 -4.60 -11.56
CA LYS A 129 -7.71 -5.26 -12.48
C LYS A 129 -6.91 -6.33 -13.21
N LYS A 130 -7.17 -7.60 -12.84
CA LYS A 130 -6.79 -8.74 -13.67
C LYS A 130 -7.45 -8.61 -15.04
#